data_AF-A0A669QPC9-F1
#
_entry.id   AF-A0A669QPC9-F1
#
_cell.length_a   1.000
_cell.length_b   1.000
_cell.length_c   1.000
_cell.angle_alpha   90.00
_cell.angle_beta   90.00
_cell.angle_gamma   90.00
#
_symmetry.space_group_name_H-M   'P 1'
#
loop_
_entity.id
_entity.type
_entity.pdbx_description
1 polymer ?
#
loop_
_entity_poly.entity_id
_entity_poly.type
_entity_poly.pdbx_seq_one_letter_code
_entity_poly.pdbx_strand_id
1 'polypeptide(L)'
;MGAASGRGALVAALLGAALGSVRAEPSLHTLSEVLFCQPDTPSLGLSVAFDSEQLFSFDVPNMQWLSQLPDGPAWPTGTEQPQDSPGSPLGHGQCLKPRVGIPVADVFLQQPLQLGYPNTLVCMVGNIFPPAITISWQRDGIPVTDGITHLTYIPMEDLGFMRFSYLAVTPHSGEIYSCIVTRERDNISVVAYWVPQDPIPSDVLAMAVCGAVTALGILLALLGLGLLLSARRGSTWGQWGQRGHSPHTH
;
A
#
# COMPACT_ATOMS: atom_id res chain seq x y z
N MET A 1 22.77 -24.99 -79.37
CA MET A 1 22.16 -24.45 -78.13
C MET A 1 21.34 -25.60 -77.55
N GLY A 2 21.91 -26.51 -76.75
CA GLY A 2 22.37 -26.28 -75.37
C GLY A 2 21.17 -26.53 -74.45
N ALA A 3 20.78 -27.79 -74.22
CA ALA A 3 21.29 -28.72 -73.20
C ALA A 3 20.41 -28.71 -71.94
N ALA A 4 19.77 -29.85 -71.72
CA ALA A 4 19.09 -30.24 -70.50
C ALA A 4 20.10 -30.52 -69.36
N SER A 5 19.53 -30.78 -68.17
CA SER A 5 20.12 -31.55 -67.06
C SER A 5 20.83 -30.76 -65.95
N GLY A 6 20.46 -31.08 -64.71
CA GLY A 6 21.18 -30.71 -63.48
C GLY A 6 20.24 -30.24 -62.37
N ARG A 7 19.58 -31.14 -61.63
CA ARG A 7 19.98 -31.58 -60.28
C ARG A 7 20.08 -30.44 -59.26
N GLY A 8 19.16 -30.44 -58.30
CA GLY A 8 19.28 -29.67 -57.06
C GLY A 8 18.23 -30.12 -56.05
N ALA A 9 18.64 -30.94 -55.09
CA ALA A 9 17.80 -31.68 -54.15
C ALA A 9 16.82 -30.81 -53.34
N LEU A 10 15.61 -31.34 -53.16
CA LEU A 10 14.68 -30.97 -52.07
C LEU A 10 15.37 -31.22 -50.73
N VAL A 11 15.79 -30.16 -50.04
CA VAL A 11 16.19 -30.24 -48.63
C VAL A 11 14.96 -29.94 -47.79
N ALA A 12 14.25 -30.98 -47.38
CA ALA A 12 13.23 -30.87 -46.34
C ALA A 12 13.93 -30.64 -44.99
N ALA A 13 14.03 -29.38 -44.57
CA ALA A 13 14.46 -29.05 -43.22
C ALA A 13 13.29 -29.34 -42.26
N LEU A 14 13.35 -30.49 -41.60
CA LEU A 14 12.52 -30.81 -40.44
C LEU A 14 12.98 -29.92 -39.26
N LEU A 15 12.39 -28.74 -39.12
CA LEU A 15 12.42 -27.99 -37.87
C LEU A 15 11.41 -28.62 -36.92
N GLY A 16 11.85 -29.68 -36.22
CA GLY A 16 11.18 -30.13 -35.01
C GLY A 16 11.29 -29.03 -33.97
N ALA A 17 10.20 -28.27 -33.77
CA ALA A 17 10.06 -27.45 -32.58
C ALA A 17 9.92 -28.40 -31.40
N ALA A 18 11.03 -28.63 -30.69
CA ALA A 18 10.96 -29.11 -29.32
C ALA A 18 10.30 -28.00 -28.50
N LEU A 19 8.97 -28.02 -28.44
CA LEU A 19 8.23 -27.38 -27.36
C LEU A 19 8.58 -28.17 -26.10
N GLY A 20 9.75 -27.86 -25.53
CA GLY A 20 10.01 -28.15 -24.14
C GLY A 20 8.86 -27.54 -23.37
N SER A 21 8.01 -28.38 -22.79
CA SER A 21 7.10 -27.97 -21.74
C SER A 21 7.97 -27.26 -20.71
N VAL A 22 7.86 -25.93 -20.65
CA VAL A 22 8.27 -25.19 -19.46
C VAL A 22 7.31 -25.69 -18.39
N ARG A 23 7.73 -26.72 -17.64
CA ARG A 23 7.07 -27.06 -16.39
C ARG A 23 7.25 -25.82 -15.52
N ALA A 24 6.16 -25.12 -15.25
CA ALA A 24 6.14 -24.17 -14.16
C ALA A 24 6.58 -24.95 -12.92
N GLU A 25 7.70 -24.55 -12.32
CA GLU A 25 8.09 -25.10 -11.02
C GLU A 25 6.97 -24.79 -10.03
N PRO A 26 6.55 -25.75 -9.19
CA PRO A 26 5.56 -25.47 -8.17
C PRO A 26 6.11 -24.39 -7.25
N SER A 27 5.27 -23.39 -6.92
CA SER A 27 5.60 -22.39 -5.92
C SER A 27 5.93 -23.11 -4.60
N LEU A 28 7.14 -22.89 -4.11
CA LEU A 28 7.55 -23.37 -2.80
C LEU A 28 6.90 -22.48 -1.75
N HIS A 29 5.98 -23.05 -0.99
CA HIS A 29 5.31 -22.36 0.11
C HIS A 29 5.94 -22.76 1.44
N THR A 30 5.98 -21.83 2.39
CA THR A 30 6.56 -22.05 3.73
C THR A 30 5.48 -21.93 4.79
N LEU A 31 5.27 -23.01 5.54
CA LEU A 31 4.51 -22.96 6.79
C LEU A 31 5.49 -22.94 7.96
N SER A 32 5.46 -21.88 8.75
CA SER A 32 6.35 -21.70 9.90
C SER A 32 5.56 -21.61 11.20
N GLU A 33 6.05 -22.32 12.21
CA GLU A 33 5.57 -22.23 13.58
C GLU A 33 6.70 -21.70 14.46
N VAL A 34 6.48 -20.55 15.11
CA VAL A 34 7.50 -19.85 15.88
C VAL A 34 7.06 -19.72 17.32
N LEU A 35 7.73 -20.48 18.19
CA LEU A 35 7.62 -20.38 19.65
C LEU A 35 8.75 -19.50 20.17
N PHE A 36 8.42 -18.46 20.94
CA PHE A 36 9.40 -17.61 21.60
C PHE A 36 9.14 -17.51 23.10
N CYS A 37 10.21 -17.30 23.87
CA CYS A 37 10.14 -17.00 25.29
C CYS A 37 11.07 -15.83 25.64
N GLN A 38 10.67 -15.02 26.62
CA GLN A 38 11.46 -13.91 27.13
C GLN A 38 11.09 -13.59 28.58
N PRO A 39 11.94 -12.84 29.32
CA PRO A 39 11.61 -12.40 30.67
C PRO A 39 10.52 -11.32 30.75
N ASP A 40 10.34 -10.54 29.67
CA ASP A 40 9.40 -9.41 29.62
C ASP A 40 8.03 -9.87 29.09
N THR A 41 7.00 -9.04 29.21
CA THR A 41 5.66 -9.38 28.70
C THR A 41 5.54 -9.08 27.20
N PRO A 42 5.00 -10.00 26.38
CA PRO A 42 4.57 -11.36 26.72
C PRO A 42 5.75 -12.31 26.94
N SER A 43 5.72 -13.09 28.02
CA SER A 43 6.82 -13.99 28.42
C SER A 43 6.95 -15.23 27.54
N LEU A 44 5.85 -15.60 26.88
CA LEU A 44 5.78 -16.67 25.90
C LEU A 44 4.81 -16.24 24.80
N GLY A 45 5.11 -16.63 23.57
CA GLY A 45 4.15 -16.53 22.48
C GLY A 45 4.40 -17.60 21.42
N LEU A 46 3.34 -17.97 20.73
CA LEU A 46 3.38 -18.88 19.61
C LEU A 46 2.63 -18.24 18.44
N SER A 47 3.21 -18.36 17.25
CA SER A 47 2.64 -17.85 16.03
C SER A 47 2.80 -18.87 14.90
N VAL A 48 1.76 -18.98 14.07
CA VAL A 48 1.76 -19.80 12.85
C VAL A 48 1.58 -18.87 11.67
N ALA A 49 2.48 -18.96 10.69
CA ALA A 49 2.47 -18.14 9.49
C ALA A 49 2.61 -19.00 8.23
N PHE A 50 1.97 -18.56 7.15
CA PHE A 50 2.07 -19.13 5.81
C PHE A 50 2.65 -18.07 4.88
N ASP A 51 3.77 -18.37 4.23
CA ASP A 51 4.52 -17.42 3.39
C ASP A 51 4.79 -16.08 4.09
N SER A 52 5.16 -16.13 5.37
CA SER A 52 5.42 -14.96 6.24
C SER A 52 4.19 -14.10 6.56
N GLU A 53 2.98 -14.52 6.18
CA GLU A 53 1.72 -13.95 6.65
C GLU A 53 1.22 -14.72 7.87
N GLN A 54 1.03 -14.02 9.00
CA GLN A 54 0.52 -14.63 10.22
C GLN A 54 -0.92 -15.09 10.01
N LEU A 55 -1.18 -16.38 10.26
CA LEU A 55 -2.53 -16.95 10.24
C LEU A 55 -3.12 -16.95 11.65
N PHE A 56 -2.33 -17.42 12.61
CA PHE A 56 -2.77 -17.61 13.99
C PHE A 56 -1.70 -17.15 14.97
N SER A 57 -2.17 -16.63 16.10
CA SER A 57 -1.33 -16.39 17.28
C SER A 57 -1.98 -17.01 18.52
N PHE A 58 -1.17 -17.58 19.39
CA PHE A 58 -1.66 -18.16 20.64
C PHE A 58 -1.65 -17.12 21.76
N ASP A 59 -2.82 -16.91 22.34
CA ASP A 59 -3.04 -16.06 23.51
C ASP A 59 -2.83 -16.89 24.77
N VAL A 60 -1.63 -16.80 25.35
CA VAL A 60 -1.19 -17.61 26.49
C VAL A 60 -2.05 -17.35 27.74
N PRO A 61 -2.35 -16.10 28.17
CA PRO A 61 -3.22 -15.85 29.32
C PRO A 61 -4.60 -16.51 29.24
N ASN A 62 -5.22 -16.50 28.06
CA ASN A 62 -6.57 -17.07 27.87
C ASN A 62 -6.56 -18.49 27.28
N MET A 63 -5.38 -19.06 27.03
CA MET A 63 -5.16 -20.39 26.46
C MET A 63 -5.95 -20.64 25.17
N GLN A 64 -5.99 -19.65 24.27
CA GLN A 64 -6.81 -19.68 23.05
C GLN A 64 -6.00 -19.31 21.80
N TRP A 65 -6.38 -19.89 20.66
CA TRP A 65 -5.86 -19.49 19.36
C TRP A 65 -6.67 -18.32 18.80
N LEU A 66 -5.98 -17.26 18.40
CA LEU A 66 -6.55 -16.09 17.76
C LEU A 66 -6.24 -16.14 16.26
N SER A 67 -7.28 -16.06 15.43
CA SER A 67 -7.16 -15.85 13.99
C SER A 67 -6.79 -14.40 13.70
N GLN A 68 -5.88 -14.17 12.74
CA GLN A 68 -5.62 -12.82 12.23
C GLN A 68 -6.76 -12.28 11.37
N LEU A 69 -7.53 -13.16 10.72
CA LEU A 69 -8.71 -12.76 9.95
C LEU A 69 -9.93 -12.67 10.89
N PRO A 70 -10.71 -11.57 10.85
CA PRO A 70 -11.92 -11.42 11.66
C PRO A 70 -12.94 -12.57 11.48
N ASP A 71 -13.05 -13.10 10.26
CA ASP A 71 -13.90 -14.25 9.91
C ASP A 71 -13.07 -15.49 9.54
N GLY A 72 -11.85 -15.59 10.07
CA GLY A 72 -10.96 -16.71 9.79
C GLY A 72 -11.45 -18.02 10.41
N PRO A 73 -10.98 -19.17 9.89
CA PRO A 73 -11.34 -20.47 10.45
C PRO A 73 -10.85 -20.58 11.89
N ALA A 74 -11.57 -21.35 12.71
CA ALA A 74 -11.09 -21.74 14.03
C ALA A 74 -9.84 -22.62 13.90
N TRP A 75 -9.01 -22.64 14.94
CA TRP A 75 -7.86 -23.53 14.99
C TRP A 75 -8.30 -25.01 14.88
N PRO A 76 -7.64 -25.84 14.06
CA PRO A 76 -8.03 -27.24 13.87
C PRO A 76 -8.00 -28.06 15.17
N THR A 77 -9.06 -28.84 15.39
CA THR A 77 -9.17 -29.73 16.55
C THR A 77 -8.25 -30.95 16.42
N GLY A 78 -7.63 -31.38 17.54
CA GLY A 78 -6.72 -32.54 17.56
C GLY A 78 -5.27 -32.24 17.20
N THR A 79 -4.91 -30.97 17.01
CA THR A 79 -3.52 -30.52 16.86
C THR A 79 -2.85 -30.43 18.24
N GLU A 80 -1.56 -30.77 18.32
CA GLU A 80 -0.78 -30.70 19.56
C GLU A 80 -0.79 -29.27 20.13
N GLN A 81 -1.05 -29.13 21.44
CA GLN A 81 -1.00 -27.83 22.08
C GLN A 81 0.43 -27.45 22.46
N PRO A 82 0.75 -26.15 22.58
CA PRO A 82 2.13 -25.69 22.82
C PRO A 82 2.72 -26.17 24.15
N GLN A 83 1.84 -26.55 25.09
CA GLN A 83 2.19 -27.10 26.39
C GLN A 83 2.59 -28.58 26.35
N ASP A 84 2.17 -29.31 25.32
CA ASP A 84 2.41 -30.75 25.18
C ASP A 84 3.73 -31.04 24.43
N SER A 85 4.32 -30.03 23.80
CA SER A 85 5.53 -30.18 22.98
C SER A 85 6.80 -30.49 23.81
N PRO A 86 7.55 -31.56 23.47
CA PRO A 86 8.79 -31.90 24.16
C PRO A 86 9.86 -30.83 23.94
N GLY A 87 10.36 -30.24 25.03
CA GLY A 87 11.31 -29.11 24.99
C GLY A 87 10.66 -27.74 25.13
N SER A 88 9.37 -27.68 25.52
CA SER A 88 8.71 -26.41 25.81
C SER A 88 9.50 -25.59 26.85
N PRO A 89 9.85 -24.32 26.55
CA PRO A 89 10.55 -23.45 27.50
C PRO A 89 9.70 -23.16 28.75
N LEU A 90 8.42 -23.54 28.72
CA LEU A 90 7.49 -23.56 29.85
C LEU A 90 8.01 -24.32 31.08
N GLY A 91 8.92 -25.30 30.91
CA GLY A 91 9.47 -26.10 32.01
C GLY A 91 10.86 -25.70 32.53
N HIS A 92 11.68 -25.02 31.72
CA HIS A 92 13.11 -24.82 32.01
C HIS A 92 13.54 -23.35 31.95
N GLY A 93 12.90 -22.52 32.78
CA GLY A 93 13.44 -21.41 33.59
C GLY A 93 14.55 -20.45 33.11
N GLN A 94 15.05 -20.45 31.89
CA GLN A 94 16.12 -19.54 31.44
C GLN A 94 15.99 -19.23 29.94
N CYS A 95 15.21 -18.21 29.61
CA CYS A 95 15.30 -17.58 28.30
C CYS A 95 16.66 -16.87 28.20
N LEU A 96 17.41 -17.15 27.13
CA LEU A 96 18.73 -16.58 26.88
C LEU A 96 18.66 -15.04 26.82
N LYS A 97 19.74 -14.35 27.19
CA LYS A 97 19.84 -12.90 26.99
C LYS A 97 19.68 -12.59 25.49
N PRO A 98 18.62 -11.88 25.08
CA PRO A 98 18.38 -11.64 23.67
C PRO A 98 19.44 -10.66 23.12
N ARG A 99 19.77 -10.79 21.82
CA ARG A 99 20.28 -9.64 21.06
C ARG A 99 19.22 -8.52 21.10
N VAL A 100 19.57 -7.30 20.71
CA VAL A 100 18.63 -6.17 20.75
C VAL A 100 18.54 -5.56 19.36
N GLY A 101 17.34 -5.56 18.79
CA GLY A 101 17.00 -4.81 17.59
C GLY A 101 16.53 -3.40 17.96
N ILE A 102 16.75 -2.41 17.11
CA ILE A 102 16.19 -1.05 17.31
C ILE A 102 14.90 -0.98 16.48
N PRO A 103 13.72 -0.77 17.10
CA PRO A 103 12.47 -0.78 16.37
C PRO A 103 12.47 0.35 15.34
N VAL A 104 11.91 0.08 14.17
CA VAL A 104 11.72 1.09 13.11
C VAL A 104 10.24 1.20 12.87
N ALA A 105 9.72 2.42 12.86
CA ALA A 105 8.29 2.68 12.74
C ALA A 105 8.02 3.56 11.52
N ASP A 106 7.01 3.18 10.73
CA ASP A 106 6.48 3.94 9.61
C ASP A 106 4.98 4.16 9.81
N VAL A 107 4.48 5.34 9.47
CA VAL A 107 3.06 5.70 9.59
C VAL A 107 2.48 6.10 8.24
N PHE A 108 1.36 5.49 7.88
CA PHE A 108 0.66 5.75 6.62
C PHE A 108 -0.85 5.58 6.78
N LEU A 109 -1.62 6.07 5.81
CA LEU A 109 -3.07 5.85 5.76
C LEU A 109 -3.41 4.54 5.05
N GLN A 110 -4.44 3.87 5.54
CA GLN A 110 -4.97 2.65 4.93
C GLN A 110 -5.68 2.93 3.60
N GLN A 111 -6.33 4.09 3.46
CA GLN A 111 -7.02 4.54 2.27
C GLN A 111 -6.47 5.89 1.80
N PRO A 112 -6.62 6.25 0.51
CA PRO A 112 -6.19 7.56 0.02
C PRO A 112 -6.76 8.72 0.85
N LEU A 113 -5.96 9.75 1.06
CA LEU A 113 -6.31 10.87 1.93
C LEU A 113 -7.49 11.67 1.34
N GLN A 114 -8.58 11.76 2.10
CA GLN A 114 -9.67 12.70 1.88
C GLN A 114 -9.96 13.44 3.18
N LEU A 115 -9.78 14.76 3.20
CA LEU A 115 -9.94 15.56 4.41
C LEU A 115 -11.40 15.55 4.89
N GLY A 116 -11.61 15.36 6.19
CA GLY A 116 -12.95 15.33 6.81
C GLY A 116 -13.72 14.01 6.64
N TYR A 117 -13.12 12.97 6.05
CA TYR A 117 -13.72 11.65 5.91
C TYR A 117 -13.02 10.61 6.80
N PRO A 118 -13.74 9.61 7.34
CA PRO A 118 -13.12 8.55 8.15
C PRO A 118 -12.05 7.78 7.39
N ASN A 119 -10.95 7.49 8.06
CA ASN A 119 -9.83 6.68 7.57
C ASN A 119 -9.13 6.02 8.77
N THR A 120 -8.09 5.23 8.50
CA THR A 120 -7.30 4.55 9.53
C THR A 120 -5.83 4.84 9.29
N LEU A 121 -5.15 5.37 10.31
CA LEU A 121 -3.70 5.41 10.33
C LEU A 121 -3.14 4.05 10.76
N VAL A 122 -2.11 3.61 10.06
CA VAL A 122 -1.39 2.37 10.34
C VAL A 122 0.02 2.73 10.76
N CYS A 123 0.43 2.30 11.95
CA CYS A 123 1.82 2.30 12.39
C CYS A 123 2.37 0.90 12.23
N MET A 124 3.24 0.71 11.24
CA MET A 124 3.98 -0.52 11.01
C MET A 124 5.31 -0.42 11.75
N VAL A 125 5.58 -1.38 12.65
CA VAL A 125 6.80 -1.41 13.45
C VAL A 125 7.57 -2.68 13.15
N GLY A 126 8.78 -2.55 12.61
CA GLY A 126 9.69 -3.64 12.28
C GLY A 126 10.96 -3.64 13.15
N ASN A 127 11.87 -4.61 12.90
CA ASN A 127 13.12 -4.81 13.64
C ASN A 127 12.92 -4.89 15.17
N ILE A 128 11.79 -5.46 15.58
CA ILE A 128 11.47 -5.63 17.00
C ILE A 128 12.17 -6.89 17.47
N PHE A 129 13.14 -6.74 18.37
CA PHE A 129 13.70 -7.87 19.09
C PHE A 129 14.30 -7.40 20.43
N PRO A 130 13.90 -8.01 21.57
CA PRO A 130 12.85 -9.02 21.70
C PRO A 130 11.43 -8.41 21.54
N PRO A 131 10.35 -9.21 21.39
CA PRO A 131 8.98 -8.74 21.15
C PRO A 131 8.34 -8.17 22.43
N ALA A 132 8.87 -7.05 22.93
CA ALA A 132 8.41 -6.36 24.12
C ALA A 132 8.48 -4.84 23.91
N ILE A 133 7.49 -4.30 23.20
CA ILE A 133 7.32 -2.88 22.95
C ILE A 133 5.90 -2.41 23.29
N THR A 134 5.79 -1.13 23.63
CA THR A 134 4.54 -0.40 23.81
C THR A 134 4.39 0.58 22.65
N ILE A 135 3.23 0.59 22.00
CA ILE A 135 2.90 1.53 20.92
C ILE A 135 1.81 2.47 21.46
N SER A 136 2.04 3.78 21.39
CA SER A 136 1.04 4.79 21.75
C SER A 136 0.87 5.82 20.63
N TRP A 137 -0.27 6.49 20.63
CA TRP A 137 -0.60 7.50 19.62
C TRP A 137 -0.77 8.87 20.26
N GLN A 138 -0.41 9.91 19.52
CA GLN A 138 -0.78 11.29 19.84
C GLN A 138 -1.37 11.99 18.62
N ARG A 139 -2.26 12.94 18.89
CA ARG A 139 -2.77 13.94 17.94
C ARG A 139 -2.40 15.31 18.50
N ASP A 140 -1.64 16.09 17.74
CA ASP A 140 -1.16 17.43 18.12
C ASP A 140 -0.44 17.45 19.49
N GLY A 141 0.32 16.39 19.77
CA GLY A 141 1.04 16.20 21.04
C GLY A 141 0.18 15.69 22.21
N ILE A 142 -1.13 15.51 22.00
CA ILE A 142 -2.06 15.02 23.03
C ILE A 142 -2.24 13.51 22.87
N PRO A 143 -2.07 12.70 23.94
CA PRO A 143 -2.31 11.26 23.88
C PRO A 143 -3.73 10.89 23.42
N VAL A 144 -3.80 9.92 22.52
CA VAL A 144 -5.06 9.33 22.06
C VAL A 144 -5.16 7.90 22.59
N THR A 145 -6.33 7.52 23.09
CA THR A 145 -6.60 6.17 23.63
C THR A 145 -7.74 5.46 22.90
N ASP A 146 -8.63 6.22 22.27
CA ASP A 146 -9.83 5.69 21.63
C ASP A 146 -9.57 5.30 20.16
N GLY A 147 -10.25 4.27 19.68
CA GLY A 147 -10.15 3.82 18.29
C GLY A 147 -8.80 3.19 17.93
N ILE A 148 -8.01 2.77 18.93
CA ILE A 148 -6.72 2.10 18.74
C ILE A 148 -6.92 0.59 18.75
N THR A 149 -6.30 -0.10 17.80
CA THR A 149 -6.20 -1.56 17.77
C THR A 149 -4.75 -1.95 17.55
N HIS A 150 -4.23 -2.86 18.36
CA HIS A 150 -2.89 -3.42 18.18
C HIS A 150 -3.01 -4.87 17.74
N LEU A 151 -2.24 -5.26 16.73
CA LEU A 151 -2.09 -6.67 16.40
C LEU A 151 -1.06 -7.33 17.32
N THR A 152 -1.06 -8.67 17.30
CA THR A 152 -0.04 -9.49 17.94
C THR A 152 1.29 -9.38 17.20
N TYR A 153 2.36 -9.92 17.78
CA TYR A 153 3.67 -9.93 17.14
C TYR A 153 3.69 -10.95 16.00
N ILE A 154 4.16 -10.51 14.83
CA ILE A 154 4.33 -11.32 13.63
C ILE A 154 5.82 -11.71 13.54
N PRO A 155 6.17 -12.99 13.59
CA PRO A 155 7.56 -13.42 13.41
C PRO A 155 7.98 -13.26 11.95
N MET A 156 9.21 -12.82 11.73
CA MET A 156 9.80 -12.63 10.41
C MET A 156 10.88 -13.69 10.14
N GLU A 157 11.25 -13.88 8.87
CA GLU A 157 12.26 -14.86 8.46
C GLU A 157 13.65 -14.63 9.08
N ASP A 158 13.97 -13.38 9.42
CA ASP A 158 15.22 -12.98 10.07
C ASP A 158 15.23 -13.19 11.60
N LEU A 159 14.20 -13.87 12.13
CA LEU A 159 13.93 -14.08 13.56
C LEU A 159 13.59 -12.81 14.34
N GLY A 160 13.43 -11.67 13.65
CA GLY A 160 12.85 -10.46 14.19
C GLY A 160 11.33 -10.56 14.27
N PHE A 161 10.72 -9.52 14.83
CA PHE A 161 9.27 -9.39 14.89
C PHE A 161 8.81 -8.08 14.23
N MET A 162 7.59 -8.14 13.69
CA MET A 162 6.83 -7.00 13.23
C MET A 162 5.56 -6.86 14.07
N ARG A 163 5.04 -5.64 14.20
CA ARG A 163 3.76 -5.38 14.87
C ARG A 163 3.08 -4.18 14.23
N PHE A 164 1.76 -4.26 14.09
CA PHE A 164 0.94 -3.17 13.58
C PHE A 164 0.08 -2.57 14.68
N SER A 165 -0.11 -1.26 14.62
CA SER A 165 -1.13 -0.54 15.36
C SER A 165 -1.97 0.32 14.42
N TYR A 166 -3.28 0.30 14.62
CA TYR A 166 -4.26 1.02 13.84
C TYR A 166 -4.90 2.09 14.71
N LEU A 167 -5.11 3.29 14.16
CA LEU A 167 -5.84 4.38 14.79
C LEU A 167 -6.93 4.88 13.85
N ALA A 168 -8.19 4.76 14.26
CA ALA A 168 -9.32 5.34 13.54
C ALA A 168 -9.28 6.88 13.63
N VAL A 169 -9.34 7.57 12.50
CA VAL A 169 -9.22 9.04 12.41
C VAL A 169 -10.15 9.64 11.36
N THR A 170 -10.40 10.94 11.49
CA THR A 170 -11.00 11.77 10.45
C THR A 170 -10.05 12.95 10.24
N PRO A 171 -9.09 12.86 9.30
CA PRO A 171 -7.97 13.80 9.23
C PRO A 171 -8.41 15.17 8.70
N HIS A 172 -7.94 16.23 9.35
CA HIS A 172 -8.11 17.62 8.91
C HIS A 172 -6.77 18.27 8.60
N SER A 173 -6.79 19.31 7.76
CA SER A 173 -5.57 20.04 7.40
C SER A 173 -4.90 20.63 8.64
N GLY A 174 -3.59 20.45 8.75
CA GLY A 174 -2.78 20.98 9.86
C GLY A 174 -2.68 20.08 11.09
N GLU A 175 -3.43 18.98 11.16
CA GLU A 175 -3.28 18.00 12.24
C GLU A 175 -1.96 17.22 12.10
N ILE A 176 -1.32 16.93 13.23
CA ILE A 176 -0.11 16.13 13.31
C ILE A 176 -0.39 14.89 14.15
N TYR A 177 -0.14 13.72 13.57
CA TYR A 177 -0.25 12.45 14.26
C TYR A 177 1.14 11.89 14.53
N SER A 178 1.30 11.20 15.65
CA SER A 178 2.55 10.50 15.95
C SER A 178 2.29 9.13 16.55
N CYS A 179 2.99 8.12 16.03
CA CYS A 179 3.13 6.80 16.63
C CYS A 179 4.42 6.78 17.45
N ILE A 180 4.32 6.47 18.74
CA ILE A 180 5.43 6.41 19.67
C ILE A 180 5.64 4.96 20.06
N VAL A 181 6.81 4.43 19.72
CA VAL A 181 7.22 3.06 20.03
C VAL A 181 8.24 3.11 21.15
N THR A 182 7.92 2.51 22.29
CA THR A 182 8.78 2.49 23.48
C THR A 182 9.14 1.07 23.83
N ARG A 183 10.43 0.84 24.08
CA ARG A 183 10.94 -0.36 24.74
C ARG A 183 11.42 0.01 26.13
N GLU A 184 10.71 -0.49 27.14
CA GLU A 184 10.93 -0.09 28.54
C GLU A 184 12.28 -0.58 29.09
N ARG A 185 12.73 -1.75 28.65
CA ARG A 185 13.94 -2.40 29.19
C ARG A 185 15.20 -1.55 29.07
N ASP A 186 15.35 -0.84 27.95
CA ASP A 186 16.53 -0.05 27.60
C ASP A 186 16.21 1.44 27.39
N ASN A 187 14.99 1.88 27.73
CA ASN A 187 14.50 3.26 27.57
C ASN A 187 14.67 3.80 26.14
N ILE A 188 14.55 2.94 25.13
CA ILE A 188 14.56 3.35 23.73
C ILE A 188 13.15 3.77 23.33
N SER A 189 13.04 4.94 22.70
CA SER A 189 11.80 5.45 22.14
C SER A 189 12.03 5.95 20.72
N VAL A 190 11.14 5.54 19.81
CA VAL A 190 11.13 5.93 18.40
C VAL A 190 9.79 6.57 18.11
N VAL A 191 9.82 7.72 17.43
CA VAL A 191 8.61 8.47 17.08
C VAL A 191 8.53 8.59 15.57
N ALA A 192 7.42 8.12 15.01
CA ALA A 192 7.09 8.28 13.60
C ALA A 192 5.93 9.26 13.47
N TYR A 193 6.12 10.30 12.66
CA TYR A 193 5.12 11.34 12.45
C TYR A 193 4.37 11.11 11.14
N TRP A 194 3.11 11.52 11.14
CA TRP A 194 2.31 11.61 9.93
C TRP A 194 1.52 12.92 9.91
N VAL A 195 1.50 13.55 8.75
CA VAL A 195 0.73 14.76 8.48
C VAL A 195 -0.06 14.58 7.19
N PRO A 196 -1.29 15.13 7.09
CA PRO A 196 -2.04 15.11 5.84
C PRO A 196 -1.28 15.88 4.75
N GLN A 197 -0.93 15.19 3.65
CA GLN A 197 -0.28 15.77 2.47
C GLN A 197 -1.04 15.30 1.22
N ASP A 198 -1.15 16.18 0.24
CA ASP A 198 -1.75 15.89 -1.08
C ASP A 198 -3.13 15.19 -1.01
N PRO A 199 -4.13 15.80 -0.36
CA PRO A 199 -5.46 15.21 -0.26
C PRO A 199 -6.15 15.13 -1.62
N ILE A 200 -6.93 14.07 -1.84
CA ILE A 200 -7.84 13.97 -2.98
C ILE A 200 -8.83 15.15 -2.92
N PRO A 201 -8.97 15.92 -4.01
CA PRO A 201 -9.97 16.98 -4.09
C PRO A 201 -11.36 16.43 -3.83
N SER A 202 -12.20 17.18 -3.10
CA SER A 202 -13.60 16.79 -2.96
C SER A 202 -14.31 16.78 -4.32
N ASP A 203 -15.30 15.90 -4.48
CA ASP A 203 -16.10 15.83 -5.72
C ASP A 203 -16.73 17.17 -6.07
N VAL A 204 -17.15 17.93 -5.05
CA VAL A 204 -17.71 19.28 -5.21
C VAL A 204 -16.68 20.24 -5.82
N LEU A 205 -15.43 20.21 -5.32
CA LEU A 205 -14.36 21.06 -5.85
C LEU A 205 -13.99 20.64 -7.29
N ALA A 206 -13.88 19.33 -7.55
CA ALA A 206 -13.60 18.81 -8.88
C ALA A 206 -14.68 19.24 -9.89
N MET A 207 -15.97 19.11 -9.52
CA MET A 207 -17.10 19.53 -10.36
C MET A 207 -17.15 21.05 -10.56
N ALA A 208 -16.87 21.83 -9.52
CA ALA A 208 -16.83 23.29 -9.63
C ALA A 208 -15.71 23.75 -10.57
N VAL A 209 -14.52 23.18 -10.46
CA VAL A 209 -13.38 23.49 -11.35
C VAL A 209 -13.69 23.08 -12.79
N CYS A 210 -14.22 21.87 -13.00
CA CYS A 210 -14.60 21.40 -14.34
C CYS A 210 -15.69 22.30 -14.96
N GLY A 211 -16.70 22.67 -14.18
CA GLY A 211 -17.75 23.63 -14.58
C GLY A 211 -17.20 25.02 -14.95
N ALA A 212 -16.26 25.55 -14.15
CA ALA A 212 -15.63 26.84 -14.44
C ALA A 212 -14.81 26.82 -15.73
N VAL A 213 -14.01 25.77 -15.94
CA VAL A 213 -13.18 25.60 -17.13
C VAL A 213 -14.04 25.43 -18.39
N THR A 214 -15.11 24.63 -18.31
CA THR A 214 -16.04 24.44 -19.44
C THR A 214 -16.79 25.73 -19.79
N ALA A 215 -17.28 26.48 -18.80
CA ALA A 215 -17.94 27.76 -19.03
C ALA A 215 -17.00 28.78 -19.69
N LEU A 216 -15.75 28.86 -19.22
CA LEU A 216 -14.72 29.72 -19.82
C LEU A 216 -14.41 29.30 -21.27
N GLY A 217 -14.29 27.99 -21.52
CA GLY A 217 -14.10 27.45 -22.86
C GLY A 217 -15.22 27.83 -23.84
N ILE A 218 -16.48 27.74 -23.40
CA ILE A 218 -17.64 28.15 -24.19
C ILE A 218 -17.60 29.65 -24.48
N LEU A 219 -17.30 30.49 -23.48
CA LEU A 219 -17.21 31.94 -23.64
C LEU A 219 -16.14 32.32 -24.69
N LEU A 220 -14.95 31.73 -24.58
CA LEU A 220 -13.84 31.96 -25.51
C LEU A 220 -14.18 31.49 -26.93
N ALA A 221 -14.87 30.35 -27.07
CA ALA A 221 -15.32 29.85 -28.37
C ALA A 221 -16.34 30.80 -29.03
N LEU A 222 -17.30 31.33 -28.26
CA LEU A 222 -18.28 32.29 -28.77
C LEU A 222 -17.64 33.62 -29.17
N LEU A 223 -16.71 34.13 -28.37
CA LEU A 223 -15.94 35.34 -28.70
C LEU A 223 -15.09 35.14 -29.96
N GLY A 224 -14.40 34.00 -30.07
CA GLY A 224 -13.63 33.63 -31.25
C GLY A 224 -14.50 33.55 -32.50
N LEU A 225 -15.68 32.92 -32.40
CA LEU A 225 -16.64 32.86 -33.50
C LEU A 225 -17.14 34.27 -33.90
N GLY A 226 -17.45 35.13 -32.94
CA GLY A 226 -17.85 36.51 -33.17
C GLY A 226 -16.79 37.32 -33.93
N LEU A 227 -15.51 37.21 -33.53
CA LEU A 227 -14.39 37.87 -34.19
C LEU A 227 -14.16 37.33 -35.62
N LEU A 228 -14.32 36.02 -35.85
CA LEU A 228 -14.22 35.43 -37.18
C LEU A 228 -15.34 35.93 -38.11
N LEU A 229 -16.56 36.04 -37.60
CA LEU A 229 -17.69 36.56 -38.36
C LEU A 229 -17.56 38.06 -38.68
N SER A 230 -17.04 38.86 -37.74
CA SER A 230 -16.79 40.29 -37.98
C SER A 230 -15.67 40.51 -39.00
N ALA A 231 -14.58 39.73 -38.93
CA ALA A 231 -13.50 39.77 -39.93
C ALA A 231 -13.99 39.38 -41.34
N ARG A 232 -14.84 38.34 -41.46
CA ARG A 232 -15.46 37.95 -42.74
C ARG A 232 -16.44 38.98 -43.30
N ARG A 233 -17.10 39.76 -42.45
CA ARG A 233 -17.97 40.88 -42.89
C ARG A 233 -17.18 42.14 -43.26
N GLY A 234 -16.02 42.36 -42.65
CA GLY A 234 -15.10 43.44 -43.04
C GLY A 234 -14.47 43.24 -44.42
N SER A 235 -14.21 41.98 -44.81
CA SER A 235 -13.65 41.67 -46.14
C SER A 235 -14.64 41.85 -47.29
N THR A 236 -15.95 41.72 -47.06
CA THR A 236 -16.98 41.96 -48.09
C THR A 236 -17.25 43.44 -48.33
N TRP A 237 -17.01 44.32 -47.34
CA TRP A 237 -17.10 45.78 -47.51
C TRP A 237 -15.87 46.40 -48.21
N GLY A 238 -14.70 45.76 -48.12
CA GLY A 238 -13.49 46.19 -48.85
C GLY A 238 -13.57 46.04 -50.37
N GLN A 239 -14.55 45.30 -50.91
CA GLN A 239 -14.68 45.06 -52.36
C GLN A 239 -15.67 46.00 -53.08
N TRP A 240 -16.45 46.79 -52.35
CA TRP A 240 -17.38 47.78 -52.92
C TRP A 240 -16.75 49.17 -53.13
N GLY A 241 -15.55 49.42 -52.60
CA GLY A 241 -14.84 50.71 -52.73
C GLY A 241 -14.02 50.90 -54.02
N GLN A 242 -13.93 49.90 -54.91
CA GLN A 242 -13.12 49.97 -56.14
C GLN A 242 -13.92 49.87 -57.45
N ARG A 243 -15.24 50.08 -57.43
CA ARG A 243 -16.09 50.00 -58.64
C ARG A 243 -16.63 51.35 -59.13
N GLY A 244 -15.90 52.44 -58.85
CA GLY A 244 -16.28 53.79 -59.26
C GLY A 244 -15.11 54.58 -59.79
N HIS A 245 -14.48 54.16 -60.90
CA HIS A 245 -13.72 55.03 -61.81
C HIS A 245 -13.45 54.25 -63.11
N SER A 246 -14.19 54.57 -64.18
CA SER A 246 -13.72 54.36 -65.56
C SER A 246 -13.79 55.72 -66.27
N PRO A 247 -12.69 56.18 -66.88
CA PRO A 247 -12.62 57.47 -67.53
C PRO A 247 -13.20 57.42 -68.95
N HIS A 248 -13.77 58.55 -69.34
CA HIS A 248 -14.13 58.89 -70.72
C HIS A 248 -12.99 58.59 -71.70
N THR A 249 -13.33 58.03 -72.87
CA THR A 249 -12.56 58.20 -74.10
C THR A 249 -13.51 58.37 -75.30
N HIS A 250 -13.30 59.50 -75.99
CA HIS A 250 -13.64 59.92 -77.35
C HIS A 250 -15.00 59.60 -77.99
#